data_AF-A0A3C0Y4S1-F1
#
_entry.id   AF-A0A3C0Y4S1-F1
#
_cell.length_a   1.000
_cell.length_b   1.000
_cell.length_c   1.000
_cell.angle_alpha   90.00
_cell.angle_beta   90.00
_cell.angle_gamma   90.00
#
_symmetry.space_group_name_H-M   'P 1'
#
loop_
_entity.id
_entity.type
_entity.pdbx_description
1 polymer ?
#
loop_
_entity_poly.entity_id
_entity_poly.type
_entity_poly.pdbx_seq_one_letter_code
_entity_poly.pdbx_strand_id
1 'polypeptide(L)'
;MKLPSRVKLIDVGPRDGLQNEKAPVPAAVKIELVHRLQDAGLTEIEVTSFVSPKWVPQMADNAQVMAGLRRKPGVRYSVLTPNMKGFEAAVAPARALWPDEIVVFGAASEAFSQRNINCSIAES
;
A
#
# COMPACT_ATOMS: atom_id res chain seq x y z
N MET A 1 28.86 -8.72 17.49
CA MET A 1 27.78 -7.74 17.22
C MET A 1 26.58 -8.07 18.11
N LYS A 2 25.94 -7.08 18.74
CA LYS A 2 24.67 -7.29 19.48
C LYS A 2 23.51 -7.17 18.48
N LEU A 3 22.79 -8.26 18.25
CA LEU A 3 21.58 -8.26 17.44
C LEU A 3 20.38 -7.81 18.29
N PRO A 4 19.35 -7.19 17.68
CA PRO A 4 18.13 -6.86 18.37
C PRO A 4 17.39 -8.13 18.81
N SER A 5 16.78 -8.09 20.00
CA SER A 5 15.95 -9.19 20.53
C SER A 5 14.55 -9.28 19.89
N ARG A 6 14.18 -8.29 19.07
CA ARG A 6 12.90 -8.21 18.36
C ARG A 6 13.07 -7.51 17.02
N VAL A 7 12.39 -8.02 16.01
CA VAL A 7 12.24 -7.38 14.70
C VAL A 7 10.77 -7.13 14.42
N LYS A 8 10.49 -6.12 13.59
CA LYS A 8 9.17 -5.83 13.05
C LYS A 8 9.19 -6.21 11.57
N LEU A 9 8.29 -7.10 11.16
CA LEU A 9 8.07 -7.43 9.76
C LEU A 9 6.94 -6.55 9.24
N ILE A 10 7.19 -5.85 8.14
CA ILE A 10 6.19 -5.10 7.40
C ILE A 10 5.98 -5.86 6.11
N ASP A 11 4.80 -6.45 5.94
CA ASP A 11 4.50 -7.21 4.74
C ASP A 11 3.98 -6.27 3.65
N VAL A 12 4.69 -6.25 2.53
CA VAL A 12 4.36 -5.42 1.35
C VAL A 12 3.85 -6.27 0.18
N GLY A 13 3.59 -7.55 0.40
CA GLY A 13 3.13 -8.49 -0.63
C GLY A 13 1.84 -8.02 -1.33
N PRO A 14 0.79 -7.60 -0.60
CA PRO A 14 -0.46 -7.14 -1.21
C PRO A 14 -0.31 -5.87 -2.08
N ARG A 15 0.66 -4.99 -1.76
CA ARG A 15 0.95 -3.77 -2.52
C ARG A 15 2.10 -3.97 -3.50
N ASP A 16 3.33 -3.97 -3.01
CA ASP A 16 4.55 -3.98 -3.83
C ASP A 16 4.74 -5.30 -4.57
N GLY A 17 4.40 -6.42 -3.92
CA GLY A 17 4.42 -7.73 -4.57
C GLY A 17 3.47 -7.77 -5.77
N LEU A 18 2.16 -7.61 -5.51
CA LEU A 18 1.13 -7.69 -6.55
C LEU A 18 1.23 -6.60 -7.61
N GLN A 19 1.79 -5.43 -7.29
CA GLN A 19 2.04 -4.37 -8.27
C GLN A 19 3.00 -4.82 -9.38
N ASN A 20 3.96 -5.69 -9.05
CA ASN A 20 4.98 -6.17 -9.97
C ASN A 20 4.61 -7.50 -10.65
N GLU A 21 3.45 -8.09 -10.31
CA GLU A 21 2.97 -9.31 -10.93
C GLU A 21 2.39 -9.06 -12.32
N LYS A 22 2.66 -10.00 -13.23
CA LYS A 22 2.21 -9.91 -14.63
C LYS A 22 0.71 -10.12 -14.77
N ALA A 23 0.15 -11.03 -13.97
CA ALA A 23 -1.26 -11.39 -14.04
C ALA A 23 -2.07 -10.51 -13.08
N PRO A 24 -3.22 -9.95 -13.52
CA PRO A 24 -4.10 -9.22 -12.63
C PRO A 24 -4.70 -10.17 -11.59
N VAL A 25 -4.67 -9.75 -10.33
CA VAL A 25 -5.27 -10.48 -9.21
C VAL A 25 -6.58 -9.79 -8.82
N PRO A 26 -7.74 -10.50 -8.82
CA PRO A 26 -9.02 -9.90 -8.44
C PRO A 26 -9.04 -9.40 -6.99
N ALA A 27 -9.78 -8.32 -6.72
CA ALA A 27 -9.91 -7.70 -5.41
C ALA A 27 -10.25 -8.70 -4.28
N ALA A 28 -11.16 -9.65 -4.53
CA ALA A 28 -11.55 -10.67 -3.55
C ALA A 28 -10.35 -11.54 -3.10
N VAL A 29 -9.44 -11.85 -4.03
CA VAL A 29 -8.23 -12.63 -3.73
C VAL A 29 -7.21 -11.78 -2.95
N LYS A 30 -7.10 -10.48 -3.28
CA LYS A 30 -6.25 -9.54 -2.52
C LYS A 30 -6.73 -9.38 -1.07
N ILE A 31 -8.03 -9.25 -0.88
CA ILE A 31 -8.67 -9.17 0.45
C ILE A 31 -8.36 -10.44 1.26
N GLU A 32 -8.54 -11.61 0.64
CA GLU A 32 -8.25 -12.89 1.29
C GLU A 32 -6.76 -13.04 1.63
N LEU A 33 -5.86 -12.59 0.76
CA LEU A 33 -4.43 -12.55 1.06
C LEU A 33 -4.14 -11.73 2.33
N VAL A 34 -4.70 -10.53 2.44
CA VAL A 34 -4.54 -9.67 3.63
C VAL A 34 -5.10 -10.34 4.88
N HIS A 35 -6.26 -11.01 4.78
CA HIS A 35 -6.84 -11.77 5.90
C HIS A 35 -5.95 -12.92 6.36
N ARG A 36 -5.31 -13.63 5.42
CA ARG A 36 -4.34 -14.69 5.76
C ARG A 36 -3.08 -14.12 6.42
N LEU A 37 -2.59 -12.98 5.96
CA LEU A 37 -1.42 -12.32 6.53
C LEU A 37 -1.66 -11.89 7.99
N GLN A 38 -2.81 -11.26 8.30
CA GLN A 38 -3.16 -10.91 9.68
C GLN A 38 -3.43 -12.14 10.57
N ASP A 39 -3.86 -13.27 9.98
CA ASP A 39 -4.07 -14.51 10.73
C ASP A 39 -2.78 -15.30 10.95
N ALA A 40 -1.77 -15.09 10.09
CA ALA A 40 -0.40 -15.55 10.30
C ALA A 40 0.35 -14.74 11.39
N GLY A 41 -0.27 -13.68 11.93
CA GLY A 41 0.28 -12.90 13.04
C GLY A 41 1.06 -11.64 12.63
N LEU A 42 1.00 -11.25 11.35
CA LEU A 42 1.54 -9.96 10.93
C LEU A 42 0.73 -8.82 11.52
N THR A 43 1.43 -7.80 11.99
CA THR A 43 0.84 -6.60 12.63
C THR A 43 0.98 -5.36 11.79
N GLU A 44 1.68 -5.45 10.65
CA GLU A 44 2.01 -4.36 9.75
C GLU A 44 1.89 -4.86 8.33
N ILE A 45 0.87 -4.39 7.61
CA ILE A 45 0.56 -4.86 6.25
C ILE A 45 0.30 -3.65 5.37
N GLU A 46 1.09 -3.50 4.30
CA GLU A 46 0.84 -2.52 3.24
C GLU A 46 -0.11 -3.13 2.21
N VAL A 47 -1.37 -2.68 2.26
CA VAL A 47 -2.50 -3.36 1.62
C VAL A 47 -2.58 -3.06 0.13
N THR A 48 -2.45 -1.78 -0.23
CA THR A 48 -2.67 -1.31 -1.60
C THR A 48 -2.04 0.06 -1.82
N SER A 49 -2.22 0.61 -3.02
CA SER A 49 -1.69 1.89 -3.45
C SER A 49 -2.74 2.71 -4.18
N PHE A 50 -2.86 3.98 -3.82
CA PHE A 50 -3.70 4.97 -4.50
C PHE A 50 -2.89 5.70 -5.59
N VAL A 51 -2.32 4.90 -6.49
CA VAL A 51 -1.65 5.34 -7.73
C VAL A 51 -2.64 5.44 -8.89
N SER A 52 -2.21 6.06 -9.99
CA SER A 52 -2.99 6.12 -11.22
C SER A 52 -3.23 4.70 -11.78
N PRO A 53 -4.49 4.27 -11.96
CA PRO A 53 -4.80 2.96 -12.53
C PRO A 53 -4.38 2.83 -14.01
N LYS A 54 -4.15 3.97 -14.69
CA LYS A 54 -3.58 3.98 -16.04
C LYS A 54 -2.13 3.48 -16.06
N TRP A 55 -1.35 3.81 -15.03
CA TRP A 55 0.06 3.46 -14.95
C TRP A 55 0.28 2.15 -14.20
N VAL A 56 -0.56 1.87 -13.20
CA VAL A 56 -0.50 0.66 -12.37
C VAL A 56 -1.89 0.01 -12.30
N PRO A 57 -2.32 -0.69 -13.36
CA PRO A 57 -3.65 -1.30 -13.41
C PRO A 57 -3.87 -2.36 -12.32
N GLN A 58 -2.78 -2.99 -11.84
CA GLN A 58 -2.80 -3.94 -10.74
C GLN A 58 -3.39 -3.35 -9.46
N MET A 59 -3.30 -2.03 -9.25
CA MET A 59 -3.78 -1.35 -8.04
C MET A 59 -5.08 -0.57 -8.25
N ALA A 60 -5.78 -0.77 -9.38
CA ALA A 60 -6.99 -0.02 -9.71
C ALA A 60 -8.18 -0.29 -8.78
N ASP A 61 -8.17 -1.42 -8.07
CA ASP A 61 -9.22 -1.84 -7.14
C ASP A 61 -8.94 -1.44 -5.67
N ASN A 62 -8.03 -0.50 -5.44
CA ASN A 62 -7.57 -0.06 -4.11
C ASN A 62 -8.71 0.23 -3.11
N ALA A 63 -9.70 1.05 -3.48
CA ALA A 63 -10.83 1.41 -2.63
C ALA A 63 -11.72 0.20 -2.32
N GLN A 64 -11.92 -0.70 -3.30
CA GLN A 64 -12.69 -1.93 -3.11
C GLN A 64 -11.97 -2.87 -2.13
N VAL A 65 -10.65 -3.01 -2.25
CA VAL A 65 -9.86 -3.83 -1.34
C VAL A 65 -9.95 -3.29 0.08
N MET A 66 -9.71 -1.99 0.28
CA MET A 66 -9.80 -1.36 1.61
C MET A 66 -11.18 -1.48 2.24
N ALA A 67 -12.25 -1.28 1.46
CA ALA A 67 -13.62 -1.43 1.94
C ALA A 67 -14.00 -2.87 2.29
N GLY A 68 -13.37 -3.86 1.65
CA GLY A 68 -13.62 -5.29 1.88
C GLY A 68 -12.85 -5.91 3.05
N LEU A 69 -11.98 -5.15 3.72
CA LEU A 69 -11.18 -5.70 4.82
C LEU A 69 -12.00 -5.93 6.10
N ARG A 70 -11.83 -7.12 6.68
CA ARG A 70 -12.22 -7.41 8.07
C ARG A 70 -11.01 -7.17 8.97
N ARG A 71 -10.91 -5.94 9.45
CA ARG A 71 -9.74 -5.45 10.21
C ARG A 71 -9.65 -6.12 11.57
N LYS A 72 -8.46 -6.57 11.93
CA LYS A 72 -8.15 -7.22 13.21
C LYS A 72 -7.55 -6.20 14.18
N PRO A 73 -8.01 -6.14 15.44
CA PRO A 73 -7.41 -5.28 16.44
C PRO A 73 -5.90 -5.53 16.58
N GLY A 74 -5.10 -4.46 16.65
CA GLY A 74 -3.64 -4.55 16.77
C GLY A 74 -2.88 -4.81 15.47
N VAL A 75 -3.57 -4.89 14.33
CA VAL A 75 -2.96 -4.92 12.99
C VAL A 75 -3.12 -3.55 12.34
N ARG A 76 -2.03 -3.02 11.80
CA ARG A 76 -1.98 -1.75 11.10
C ARG A 76 -2.01 -1.99 9.59
N TYR A 77 -2.94 -1.33 8.93
CA TYR A 77 -3.17 -1.44 7.49
C TYR A 77 -2.75 -0.12 6.82
N SER A 78 -1.60 -0.15 6.16
CA SER A 78 -1.06 1.01 5.47
C SER A 78 -1.38 0.98 3.98
N VAL A 79 -1.40 2.17 3.36
CA VAL A 79 -1.53 2.30 1.90
C VAL A 79 -0.54 3.33 1.38
N LEU A 80 -0.08 3.11 0.16
CA LEU A 80 0.85 4.01 -0.50
C LEU A 80 0.11 5.11 -1.26
N THR A 81 0.57 6.35 -1.12
CA THR A 81 0.01 7.51 -1.85
C THR A 81 1.14 8.31 -2.50
N PRO A 82 1.25 8.33 -3.84
CA PRO A 82 2.36 8.98 -4.54
C PRO A 82 2.28 10.51 -4.56
N ASN A 83 1.11 11.08 -4.28
CA ASN A 83 0.83 12.51 -4.37
C ASN A 83 -0.47 12.84 -3.63
N MET A 84 -0.82 14.13 -3.61
CA MET A 84 -2.02 14.63 -2.92
C MET A 84 -3.34 14.02 -3.43
N LYS A 85 -3.47 13.77 -4.74
CA LYS A 85 -4.67 13.14 -5.30
C LYS A 85 -4.86 11.71 -4.79
N GLY A 86 -3.77 10.95 -4.69
CA GLY A 86 -3.79 9.61 -4.11
C GLY A 86 -4.16 9.63 -2.63
N PHE A 87 -3.62 10.59 -1.88
CA PHE A 87 -3.98 10.80 -0.47
C PHE A 87 -5.46 11.15 -0.30
N GLU A 88 -5.96 12.15 -1.04
CA GLU A 88 -7.37 12.54 -1.04
C GLU A 88 -8.29 11.36 -1.36
N ALA A 89 -7.94 10.53 -2.35
CA ALA A 89 -8.70 9.33 -2.68
C ALA A 89 -8.68 8.28 -1.55
N ALA A 90 -7.56 8.13 -0.84
CA ALA A 90 -7.42 7.21 0.28
C ALA A 90 -8.28 7.60 1.50
N VAL A 91 -8.55 8.90 1.67
CA VAL A 91 -9.33 9.44 2.81
C VAL A 91 -10.71 9.96 2.40
N ALA A 92 -11.10 9.86 1.14
CA ALA A 92 -12.44 10.21 0.66
C ALA A 92 -13.58 9.36 1.26
N PRO A 93 -13.40 8.05 1.53
CA PRO A 93 -14.44 7.25 2.18
C PRO A 93 -14.71 7.66 3.64
N ALA A 94 -15.72 7.05 4.27
CA ALA A 94 -15.98 7.25 5.69
C ALA A 94 -14.74 6.90 6.54
N ARG A 95 -14.53 7.64 7.65
CA ARG A 95 -13.33 7.51 8.51
C ARG A 95 -13.03 6.08 8.96
N ALA A 96 -14.04 5.25 9.16
CA ALA A 96 -13.89 3.83 9.54
C ALA A 96 -13.15 2.99 8.48
N LEU A 97 -13.17 3.43 7.21
CA LEU A 97 -12.52 2.78 6.07
C LEU A 97 -11.16 3.38 5.73
N TRP A 98 -10.73 4.43 6.44
CA TRP A 98 -9.41 5.01 6.20
C TRP A 98 -8.31 4.00 6.54
N PRO A 99 -7.17 4.06 5.81
CA PRO A 99 -5.96 3.37 6.24
C PRO A 99 -5.51 3.88 7.61
N ASP A 100 -4.79 3.04 8.36
CA ASP A 100 -4.18 3.45 9.62
C ASP A 100 -2.95 4.33 9.40
N GLU A 101 -2.26 4.11 8.29
CA GLU A 101 -1.00 4.77 7.95
C GLU A 101 -0.95 5.05 6.45
N ILE A 102 -0.42 6.23 6.11
CA ILE A 102 -0.11 6.63 4.75
C ILE A 102 1.39 6.47 4.54
N VAL A 103 1.75 5.75 3.48
CA VAL A 103 3.13 5.59 3.05
C VAL A 103 3.39 6.52 1.87
N VAL A 104 4.37 7.41 2.04
CA VAL A 104 4.92 8.23 0.95
C VAL A 104 6.23 7.61 0.49
N PHE A 105 6.59 7.82 -0.77
CA PHE A 105 7.90 7.43 -1.29
C PHE A 105 8.50 8.58 -2.09
N GLY A 106 9.82 8.67 -2.04
CA GLY A 106 10.61 9.56 -2.87
C GLY A 106 11.73 8.79 -3.55
N ALA A 107 12.61 9.51 -4.23
CA ALA A 107 13.78 8.95 -4.88
C ALA A 107 15.04 9.73 -4.47
N ALA A 108 16.16 9.03 -4.33
CA ALA A 108 17.47 9.66 -4.13
C ALA A 108 18.17 10.04 -5.46
N SER A 109 17.50 9.80 -6.60
CA SER A 109 18.00 10.07 -7.94
C SER A 109 17.00 10.93 -8.69
N GLU A 110 17.45 12.10 -9.16
CA GLU A 110 16.62 13.02 -9.95
C GLU A 110 16.06 12.33 -11.19
N ALA A 111 16.90 11.55 -11.89
CA ALA A 111 16.47 10.82 -13.08
C ALA A 111 15.38 9.79 -12.75
N PHE A 112 15.41 9.18 -11.56
CA PHE A 112 14.36 8.24 -11.14
C PHE A 112 13.08 8.98 -10.73
N SER A 113 13.18 10.07 -9.97
CA SER A 113 12.01 10.88 -9.57
C SER A 113 11.23 11.36 -10.81
N GLN A 114 11.94 11.94 -11.77
CA GLN A 114 11.34 12.45 -13.00
C GLN A 114 10.65 11.35 -13.82
N ARG A 115 11.21 10.13 -13.87
CA ARG A 115 10.60 9.02 -14.62
C ARG A 115 9.45 8.35 -13.88
N ASN A 116 9.51 8.29 -12.56
CA ASN A 116 8.58 7.50 -11.75
C ASN A 116 7.36 8.30 -11.30
N ILE A 117 7.54 9.58 -10.94
CA ILE A 117 6.48 10.46 -10.44
C ILE A 117 6.34 11.78 -11.20
N ASN A 118 7.14 11.99 -12.25
CA ASN A 118 7.05 13.12 -13.17
C ASN A 118 7.28 14.50 -12.51
N CYS A 119 8.17 14.55 -11.51
CA CYS A 119 8.66 15.77 -10.87
C CYS A 119 10.10 15.57 -10.29
N SER A 120 10.76 16.66 -9.90
CA SER A 120 12.07 16.62 -9.22
C SER A 120 11.95 16.15 -7.78
N ILE A 121 13.08 15.82 -7.14
CA ILE A 121 13.11 15.45 -5.72
C ILE A 121 12.56 16.57 -4.82
N ALA A 122 12.79 17.84 -5.18
CA ALA A 122 12.32 18.98 -4.39
C ALA A 122 10.81 19.24 -4.52
N GLU A 123 10.19 18.75 -5.60
CA GLU A 123 8.77 18.91 -5.89
C GLU A 123 7.92 17.72 -5.44
N SER A 124 8.56 16.61 -5.07
CA SER A 124 7.90 15.35 -4.67
C SER A 124 7.33 15.38 -3.25
#